data_AF-A0A1Y1KLN8-F1
#
_entry.id   AF-A0A1Y1KLN8-F1
#
_cell.length_a   1.000
_cell.length_b   1.000
_cell.length_c   1.000
_cell.angle_alpha   90.00
_cell.angle_beta   90.00
_cell.angle_gamma   90.00
#
_symmetry.space_group_name_H-M   'P 1'
#
loop_
_entity.id
_entity.type
_entity.pdbx_description
1 polymer ?
#
loop_
_entity_poly.entity_id
_entity_poly.type
_entity_poly.pdbx_seq_one_letter_code
_entity_poly.pdbx_strand_id
1 'polypeptide(L)'
;MGSCCVYLVFIAVNVEAVVSQYTEGYGTEMYILMFLVPLVLINWIRDLKRLAPLSTVANCVTLVSLAIILYYTIERGPTFSARKPVGDLRDFPLFFGTVIFAIEAIGVIIPLENEMKHPQAFGGTFGVLNQGMGAIVVLYGCVGLLGYLSYGSTTEGTVTLNLPKDEM
;
A
#
# COMPACT_ATOMS: atom_id res chain seq x y z
N MET A 1 1.10 10.42 13.23
CA MET A 1 0.90 11.74 12.56
C MET A 1 1.49 11.75 11.16
N GLY A 2 2.77 11.37 10.96
CA GLY A 2 3.37 11.30 9.62
C GLY A 2 2.69 10.30 8.66
N SER A 3 2.24 9.15 9.16
CA SER A 3 1.58 8.12 8.33
C SER A 3 0.31 8.60 7.62
N CYS A 4 -0.53 9.40 8.29
CA CYS A 4 -1.74 9.97 7.69
C CYS A 4 -1.40 10.91 6.52
N CYS A 5 -0.37 11.73 6.67
CA CYS A 5 0.10 12.62 5.60
C CYS A 5 0.63 11.83 4.40
N VAL A 6 1.36 10.74 4.62
CA VAL A 6 1.85 9.88 3.52
C VAL A 6 0.69 9.22 2.77
N TYR A 7 -0.33 8.71 3.46
CA TYR A 7 -1.53 8.17 2.80
C TYR A 7 -2.29 9.22 1.99
N LEU A 8 -2.42 10.45 2.52
CA LEU A 8 -3.03 11.56 1.79
C LEU A 8 -2.29 11.90 0.50
N VAL A 9 -0.96 12.02 0.57
CA VAL A 9 -0.11 12.27 -0.59
C VAL A 9 -0.22 11.11 -1.58
N PHE A 10 -0.18 9.86 -1.10
CA PHE A 10 -0.35 8.68 -1.94
C PHE A 10 -1.67 8.69 -2.70
N ILE A 11 -2.79 8.97 -2.02
CA ILE A 11 -4.11 9.07 -2.67
C ILE A 11 -4.10 10.18 -3.73
N ALA A 12 -3.59 11.37 -3.38
CA ALA A 12 -3.57 12.51 -4.28
C ALA A 12 -2.75 12.23 -5.56
N VAL A 13 -1.54 11.67 -5.43
CA VAL A 13 -0.67 11.34 -6.57
C VAL A 13 -1.31 10.29 -7.47
N ASN A 14 -1.92 9.26 -6.90
CA ASN A 14 -2.58 8.21 -7.70
C ASN A 14 -3.84 8.74 -8.41
N VAL A 15 -4.63 9.58 -7.75
CA VAL A 15 -5.83 10.18 -8.36
C VAL A 15 -5.43 11.17 -9.46
N GLU A 16 -4.44 12.02 -9.22
CA GLU A 16 -3.91 12.94 -10.23
C GLU A 16 -3.40 12.18 -11.45
N ALA A 17 -2.64 11.09 -11.26
CA ALA A 17 -2.11 10.29 -12.37
C ALA A 17 -3.20 9.69 -13.28
N VAL A 18 -4.39 9.43 -12.72
CA VAL A 18 -5.57 8.96 -13.47
C VAL A 18 -6.33 10.13 -14.10
N VAL A 19 -6.61 11.19 -13.33
CA VAL A 19 -7.40 12.33 -13.81
C VAL A 19 -6.65 13.12 -14.89
N SER A 20 -5.32 13.21 -14.81
CA SER A 20 -4.49 13.86 -15.82
C SER A 20 -4.54 13.18 -17.19
N GLN A 21 -5.10 11.96 -17.30
CA GLN A 21 -5.35 11.31 -18.59
C GLN A 21 -6.59 11.85 -19.30
N TYR A 22 -7.58 12.35 -18.54
CA TYR A 22 -8.89 12.76 -19.07
C TYR A 22 -9.12 14.28 -19.02
N THR A 23 -8.41 15.03 -18.16
CA THR A 23 -8.53 16.49 -18.04
C THR A 23 -7.16 17.15 -17.84
N GLU A 24 -7.05 18.46 -18.09
CA GLU A 24 -5.89 19.23 -17.60
C GLU A 24 -5.84 19.09 -16.07
N GLY A 25 -4.79 18.46 -15.56
CA GLY A 25 -4.63 18.19 -14.13
C GLY A 25 -4.49 19.48 -13.34
N TYR A 26 -5.21 19.57 -12.23
CA TYR A 26 -4.94 20.58 -11.20
C TYR A 26 -3.83 20.02 -10.31
N GLY A 27 -2.71 20.71 -10.12
CA GLY A 27 -1.53 20.14 -9.44
C GLY A 27 -1.83 19.39 -8.13
N THR A 28 -1.00 18.39 -7.80
CA THR A 28 -1.17 17.45 -6.68
C THR A 28 -1.68 18.09 -5.37
N GLU A 29 -1.25 19.31 -5.06
CA GLU A 29 -1.66 20.04 -3.84
C GLU A 29 -3.18 20.22 -3.72
N MET A 30 -3.86 20.46 -4.84
CA MET A 30 -5.32 20.67 -4.83
C MET A 30 -6.06 19.37 -4.55
N TYR A 31 -5.57 18.23 -5.06
CA TYR A 31 -6.11 16.91 -4.73
C TYR A 31 -5.87 16.58 -3.26
N ILE A 32 -4.71 16.91 -2.68
CA ILE A 32 -4.43 16.72 -1.25
C ILE A 32 -5.49 17.46 -0.41
N LEU A 33 -5.76 18.73 -0.71
CA LEU A 33 -6.76 19.53 0.02
C LEU A 33 -8.19 18.96 -0.13
N MET A 34 -8.54 18.50 -1.34
CA MET A 34 -9.86 17.91 -1.62
C MET A 34 -10.09 16.63 -0.81
N PHE A 35 -9.10 15.75 -0.70
CA PHE A 35 -9.21 14.49 0.04
C PHE A 35 -9.03 14.65 1.55
N LEU A 36 -8.38 15.72 2.01
CA LEU A 36 -8.20 16.00 3.44
C LEU A 36 -9.54 16.12 4.18
N VAL A 37 -10.49 16.87 3.63
CA VAL A 37 -11.81 17.12 4.25
C VAL A 37 -12.60 15.82 4.51
N PRO A 38 -12.85 14.94 3.52
CA PRO A 38 -13.57 13.68 3.76
C PRO A 38 -12.79 12.72 4.67
N LEU A 39 -11.45 12.69 4.59
CA LEU A 39 -10.64 11.83 5.46
C LEU A 39 -10.71 12.27 6.92
N VAL A 40 -10.74 13.57 7.22
CA VAL A 40 -10.96 14.07 8.59
C VAL A 40 -12.34 13.66 9.13
N LEU A 41 -13.38 13.72 8.30
CA LEU A 41 -14.72 13.28 8.69
C LEU A 41 -14.78 11.78 9.01
N ILE A 42 -14.11 10.95 8.21
CA ILE A 42 -14.02 9.49 8.45
C ILE A 42 -13.23 9.20 9.73
N ASN A 43 -12.16 9.95 10.02
CA ASN A 43 -11.38 9.79 11.26
C ASN A 43 -12.18 10.11 12.53
N TRP A 44 -13.32 10.80 12.44
CA TRP A 44 -14.21 11.05 13.57
C TRP A 44 -15.04 9.81 13.97
N ILE A 45 -15.05 8.76 13.14
CA ILE A 45 -15.73 7.50 13.46
C ILE A 45 -14.90 6.75 14.50
N ARG A 46 -15.36 6.77 15.75
CA ARG A 46 -14.69 6.13 16.89
C ARG A 46 -14.98 4.63 17.03
N ASP A 47 -15.92 4.09 16.25
CA ASP A 47 -16.38 2.71 16.36
C ASP A 47 -15.74 1.83 15.28
N LEU A 48 -14.71 1.05 15.66
CA LEU A 48 -14.01 0.14 14.76
C LEU A 48 -14.90 -0.99 14.23
N LYS A 49 -15.94 -1.41 14.98
CA LYS A 49 -16.86 -2.46 14.51
C LYS A 49 -17.67 -2.02 13.30
N ARG A 50 -18.05 -0.74 13.22
CA ARG A 50 -18.72 -0.18 12.04
C ARG A 50 -17.79 -0.05 10.84
N LEU A 51 -16.49 0.13 11.07
CA LEU A 51 -15.47 0.19 10.02
C LEU A 51 -15.04 -1.20 9.52
N ALA A 52 -15.15 -2.25 10.34
CA ALA A 52 -14.74 -3.61 9.97
C ALA A 52 -15.35 -4.16 8.65
N PRO A 53 -16.68 -4.04 8.37
CA PRO A 53 -17.23 -4.50 7.10
C PRO A 53 -16.74 -3.66 5.92
N LEU A 54 -16.62 -2.34 6.08
CA LEU A 54 -16.07 -1.45 5.05
C LEU A 54 -14.59 -1.77 4.76
N SER A 55 -13.81 -1.99 5.82
CA SER A 55 -12.40 -2.39 5.74
C SER A 55 -12.25 -3.74 5.05
N THR A 56 -13.13 -4.70 5.33
CA THR A 56 -13.13 -6.00 4.63
C THR A 56 -13.35 -5.81 3.13
N VAL A 57 -14.31 -4.98 2.73
CA VAL A 57 -14.54 -4.67 1.31
C VAL A 57 -13.32 -3.99 0.69
N ALA A 58 -12.75 -2.99 1.36
CA ALA A 58 -11.55 -2.30 0.89
C ALA A 58 -10.34 -3.24 0.76
N ASN A 59 -10.17 -4.18 1.69
CA ASN A 59 -9.13 -5.20 1.64
C ASN A 59 -9.36 -6.17 0.47
N CYS A 60 -10.61 -6.58 0.21
CA CYS A 60 -10.93 -7.40 -0.97
C CYS A 60 -10.59 -6.66 -2.27
N VAL A 61 -10.97 -5.39 -2.39
CA VAL A 61 -10.61 -4.56 -3.55
C VAL A 61 -9.10 -4.45 -3.69
N THR A 62 -8.37 -4.23 -2.58
CA THR A 62 -6.91 -4.17 -2.57
C THR A 62 -6.29 -5.47 -3.05
N LEU A 63 -6.79 -6.63 -2.61
CA LEU A 63 -6.32 -7.94 -3.06
C LEU A 63 -6.58 -8.15 -4.55
N VAL A 64 -7.74 -7.74 -5.06
CA VAL A 64 -8.07 -7.79 -6.50
C VAL A 64 -7.13 -6.87 -7.30
N SER A 65 -6.92 -5.63 -6.85
CA SER A 65 -5.99 -4.71 -7.48
C SER A 65 -4.57 -5.28 -7.53
N LEU A 66 -4.09 -5.86 -6.42
CA LEU A 66 -2.79 -6.52 -6.38
C LEU A 66 -2.72 -7.74 -7.32
N ALA A 67 -3.79 -8.52 -7.43
CA ALA A 67 -3.85 -9.64 -8.37
C ALA A 67 -3.76 -9.16 -9.82
N ILE A 68 -4.46 -8.07 -10.18
CA ILE A 68 -4.38 -7.45 -11.51
C ILE A 68 -2.96 -6.93 -11.80
N ILE A 69 -2.36 -6.23 -10.83
CA ILE A 69 -0.97 -5.75 -10.93
C ILE A 69 -0.02 -6.91 -11.18
N LEU A 70 -0.14 -7.99 -10.40
CA LEU A 70 0.69 -9.18 -10.56
C LEU A 70 0.45 -9.86 -11.91
N TYR A 71 -0.79 -9.89 -12.40
CA TYR A 71 -1.12 -10.42 -13.73
C TYR A 71 -0.36 -9.68 -14.84
N TYR A 72 -0.47 -8.35 -14.91
CA TYR A 72 0.27 -7.53 -15.90
C TYR A 72 1.79 -7.63 -15.72
N THR A 73 2.26 -7.74 -14.48
CA THR A 73 3.68 -7.88 -14.15
C THR A 73 4.24 -9.21 -14.66
N ILE A 74 3.48 -10.31 -14.53
CA ILE A 74 3.87 -11.64 -15.00
C ILE A 74 3.75 -11.76 -16.52
N GLU A 75 2.70 -11.19 -17.11
CA GLU A 75 2.48 -11.18 -18.57
C GLU A 75 3.63 -10.49 -19.33
N ARG A 76 4.15 -9.38 -18.77
CA ARG A 76 5.34 -8.70 -19.31
C ARG A 76 6.60 -9.56 -19.26
N GLY A 77 6.64 -10.57 -18.38
CA GLY A 77 7.73 -11.52 -18.21
C GLY A 77 8.89 -11.01 -17.33
N PRO A 78 9.28 -11.74 -16.27
CA PRO A 78 10.43 -11.36 -15.45
C PRO A 78 11.71 -11.45 -16.28
N THR A 79 12.39 -10.32 -16.48
CA THR A 79 13.65 -10.28 -17.21
C THR A 79 14.80 -10.14 -16.23
N PHE A 80 15.67 -11.16 -16.19
CA PHE A 80 16.86 -11.19 -15.34
C PHE A 80 18.05 -10.45 -15.96
N SER A 81 18.05 -10.26 -17.29
CA SER A 81 19.10 -9.52 -18.00
C SER A 81 19.06 -8.04 -17.64
N ALA A 82 20.21 -7.47 -17.27
CA ALA A 82 20.41 -6.04 -16.93
C ALA A 82 19.78 -5.54 -15.60
N ARG A 83 19.44 -6.43 -14.66
CA ARG A 83 19.00 -6.02 -13.30
C ARG A 83 20.19 -5.88 -12.36
N LYS A 84 20.26 -4.80 -11.59
CA LYS A 84 21.23 -4.68 -10.49
C LYS A 84 20.82 -5.63 -9.36
N PRO A 85 21.67 -6.58 -8.95
CA PRO A 85 21.32 -7.56 -7.91
C PRO A 85 21.29 -6.95 -6.51
N VAL A 86 22.00 -5.83 -6.30
CA VAL A 86 22.05 -5.10 -5.03
C VAL A 86 21.92 -3.61 -5.33
N GLY A 87 21.09 -2.93 -4.54
CA GLY A 87 20.95 -1.47 -4.58
C GLY A 87 22.20 -0.78 -4.04
N ASP A 88 22.33 0.52 -4.30
CA ASP A 88 23.44 1.31 -3.79
C ASP A 88 23.31 1.48 -2.26
N LEU A 89 24.43 1.45 -1.53
CA LEU A 89 24.44 1.56 -0.05
C LEU A 89 23.73 2.84 0.46
N ARG A 90 23.68 3.88 -0.37
CA ARG A 90 23.03 5.16 -0.06
C ARG A 90 21.51 5.04 0.04
N ASP A 91 20.92 4.05 -0.61
CA ASP A 91 19.46 3.86 -0.65
C ASP A 91 18.96 2.93 0.47
N PHE A 92 19.86 2.26 1.19
CA PHE A 92 19.52 1.37 2.30
C PHE A 92 18.70 2.06 3.40
N PRO A 93 19.05 3.28 3.86
CA PRO A 93 18.23 3.98 4.85
C PRO A 93 16.80 4.24 4.38
N LEU A 94 16.62 4.61 3.11
CA LEU A 94 15.30 4.83 2.52
C LEU A 94 14.52 3.51 2.42
N PHE A 95 15.18 2.43 1.97
CA PHE A 95 14.60 1.09 1.92
C PHE A 95 14.09 0.63 3.29
N PHE A 96 14.92 0.70 4.33
CA PHE A 96 14.51 0.31 5.68
C PHE A 96 13.39 1.19 6.21
N GLY A 97 13.41 2.49 5.93
CA GLY A 97 12.33 3.41 6.28
C GLY A 97 11.00 3.00 5.64
N THR A 98 11.00 2.69 4.35
CA THR A 98 9.81 2.22 3.62
C THR A 98 9.32 0.88 4.14
N VAL A 99 10.23 -0.06 4.43
CA VAL A 99 9.86 -1.37 5.00
C VAL A 99 9.22 -1.18 6.37
N ILE A 100 9.86 -0.45 7.29
CA ILE A 100 9.32 -0.19 8.63
C ILE A 100 7.96 0.48 8.55
N PHE A 101 7.82 1.47 7.67
CA PHE A 101 6.54 2.15 7.42
C PHE A 101 5.45 1.19 6.95
N ALA A 102 5.78 0.26 6.05
CA ALA A 102 4.83 -0.70 5.50
C ALA A 102 4.32 -1.73 6.52
N ILE A 103 5.07 -2.00 7.59
CA ILE A 103 4.70 -2.92 8.68
C ILE A 103 4.27 -2.20 9.98
N GLU A 104 4.23 -0.86 9.98
CA GLU A 104 3.81 -0.09 11.14
C GLU A 104 2.29 -0.19 11.35
N ALA A 105 1.85 -0.82 12.45
CA ALA A 105 0.42 -0.92 12.81
C ALA A 105 0.13 -0.52 14.28
N ILE A 106 1.11 0.03 15.00
CA ILE A 106 1.06 0.20 16.47
C ILE A 106 -0.19 0.97 16.94
N GLY A 107 -0.61 1.99 16.17
CA GLY A 107 -1.79 2.81 16.51
C GLY A 107 -3.12 2.07 16.46
N VAL A 108 -3.23 0.94 15.74
CA VAL A 108 -4.47 0.17 15.58
C VAL A 108 -4.46 -1.16 16.34
N ILE A 109 -3.30 -1.63 16.79
CA ILE A 109 -3.12 -2.92 17.48
C ILE A 109 -3.94 -2.99 18.78
N ILE A 110 -3.85 -1.99 19.66
CA ILE A 110 -4.55 -2.00 20.97
C ILE A 110 -6.08 -1.89 20.80
N PRO A 111 -6.62 -0.95 20.00
CA PRO A 111 -8.07 -0.91 19.73
C PRO A 111 -8.59 -2.19 19.08
N LEU A 112 -7.81 -2.79 18.17
CA LEU A 112 -8.16 -4.04 17.51
C LEU A 112 -8.22 -5.20 18.51
N GLU A 113 -7.21 -5.32 19.39
CA GLU A 113 -7.19 -6.32 20.46
C GLU A 113 -8.40 -6.18 21.39
N ASN A 114 -8.74 -4.96 21.80
CA ASN A 114 -9.89 -4.69 22.68
C ASN A 114 -11.25 -5.05 22.04
N GLU A 115 -11.36 -4.96 20.70
CA GLU A 115 -12.59 -5.26 19.96
C GLU A 115 -12.72 -6.74 19.53
N MET A 116 -11.69 -7.56 19.75
CA MET A 116 -11.73 -8.99 19.46
C MET A 116 -12.59 -9.76 20.46
N LYS A 117 -13.27 -10.81 19.96
CA LYS A 117 -14.03 -11.74 20.83
C LYS A 117 -13.13 -12.46 21.84
N HIS A 118 -11.88 -12.73 21.47
CA HIS A 118 -10.88 -13.40 22.29
C HIS A 118 -9.55 -12.63 22.23
N PRO A 119 -9.36 -11.58 23.06
CA PRO A 119 -8.14 -10.76 23.04
C PRO A 119 -6.87 -11.55 23.33
N GLN A 120 -6.93 -12.60 24.17
CA GLN A 120 -5.74 -13.41 24.51
C GLN A 120 -5.15 -14.16 23.30
N ALA A 121 -5.94 -14.37 22.23
CA ALA A 121 -5.49 -15.01 21.01
C ALA A 121 -4.77 -14.04 20.04
N PHE A 122 -4.75 -12.74 20.34
CA PHE A 122 -4.16 -11.73 19.47
C PHE A 122 -2.62 -11.79 19.44
N GLY A 123 -1.99 -11.83 20.62
CA GLY A 123 -0.53 -11.80 20.79
C GLY A 123 0.17 -13.15 20.94
N GLY A 124 -0.54 -14.29 20.79
CA GLY A 124 0.07 -15.62 20.86
C GLY A 124 1.13 -15.85 19.76
N THR A 125 1.96 -16.90 19.89
CA THR A 125 3.02 -17.25 18.91
C THR A 125 2.46 -17.52 17.50
N PHE A 126 1.26 -18.08 17.42
CA PHE A 126 0.45 -18.18 16.19
C PHE A 126 -0.82 -17.31 16.27
N GLY A 127 -0.75 -16.22 17.03
CA GLY A 127 -1.83 -15.28 17.19
C GLY A 127 -2.13 -14.55 15.88
N VAL A 128 -3.31 -13.92 15.85
CA VAL A 128 -3.83 -13.24 14.66
C VAL A 128 -2.85 -12.19 14.13
N LEU A 129 -2.13 -11.50 15.03
CA LEU A 129 -1.13 -10.51 14.65
C LEU A 129 0.04 -11.13 13.90
N ASN A 130 0.64 -12.22 14.42
CA ASN A 130 1.81 -12.83 13.79
C ASN A 130 1.46 -13.46 12.43
N GLN A 131 0.28 -14.09 12.32
CA GLN A 131 -0.21 -14.64 11.07
C GLN A 131 -0.45 -13.54 10.02
N GLY A 132 -1.10 -12.44 10.42
CA GLY A 132 -1.34 -11.30 9.53
C GLY A 132 -0.05 -10.64 9.04
N MET A 133 0.88 -10.38 9.97
CA MET A 133 2.18 -9.79 9.65
C MET A 133 3.00 -10.68 8.72
N GLY A 134 3.02 -12.00 8.97
CA GLY A 134 3.70 -12.95 8.09
C GLY A 134 3.12 -12.96 6.67
N ALA A 135 1.79 -12.95 6.53
CA ALA A 135 1.15 -12.87 5.23
C ALA A 135 1.49 -11.58 4.47
N ILE A 136 1.49 -10.42 5.15
CA ILE A 136 1.83 -9.13 4.56
C ILE A 136 3.29 -9.11 4.10
N VAL A 137 4.22 -9.60 4.92
CA VAL A 137 5.66 -9.66 4.55
C VAL A 137 5.89 -10.51 3.31
N VAL A 138 5.25 -11.68 3.21
CA VAL A 138 5.34 -12.54 2.03
C VAL A 138 4.75 -11.83 0.81
N LEU A 139 3.56 -11.24 0.95
CA LEU A 139 2.88 -10.52 -0.13
C LEU A 139 3.73 -9.36 -0.68
N TYR A 140 4.25 -8.51 0.20
CA TYR A 140 5.09 -7.38 -0.18
C TYR A 140 6.43 -7.83 -0.77
N GLY A 141 7.02 -8.91 -0.24
CA GLY A 141 8.21 -9.52 -0.81
C GLY A 141 7.99 -10.02 -2.24
N CYS A 142 6.89 -10.73 -2.49
CA CYS A 142 6.52 -11.21 -3.82
C CYS A 142 6.26 -10.07 -4.81
N VAL A 143 5.46 -9.08 -4.41
CA VAL A 143 5.13 -7.93 -5.28
C VAL A 143 6.38 -7.10 -5.57
N GLY A 144 7.22 -6.81 -4.56
CA GLY A 144 8.45 -6.05 -4.74
C GLY A 144 9.46 -6.76 -5.64
N LEU A 145 9.64 -8.07 -5.44
CA LEU A 145 10.56 -8.86 -6.26
C LEU A 145 10.08 -8.99 -7.71
N LEU A 146 8.81 -9.34 -7.92
CA LEU A 146 8.25 -9.48 -9.27
C LEU A 146 8.17 -8.13 -9.99
N GLY A 147 7.77 -7.07 -9.29
CA GLY A 147 7.74 -5.71 -9.84
C GLY A 147 9.13 -5.26 -10.31
N TYR A 148 10.16 -5.47 -9.50
CA TYR A 148 11.53 -5.15 -9.90
C TYR A 148 12.04 -6.04 -11.05
N LEU A 149 11.67 -7.32 -11.11
CA LEU A 149 12.06 -8.19 -12.22
C LEU A 149 11.40 -7.77 -13.55
N SER A 150 10.18 -7.24 -13.52
CA SER A 150 9.46 -6.83 -14.74
C SER A 150 9.77 -5.39 -15.17
N TYR A 151 9.87 -4.43 -14.25
CA TYR A 151 10.14 -3.02 -14.56
C TYR A 151 11.62 -2.62 -14.33
N GLY A 152 12.27 -3.17 -13.31
CA GLY A 152 13.66 -2.90 -12.88
C GLY A 152 13.94 -1.43 -12.60
N SER A 153 14.93 -0.81 -13.22
CA SER A 153 15.32 0.56 -12.84
C SER A 153 14.29 1.64 -13.19
N THR A 154 13.27 1.32 -13.98
CA THR A 154 12.13 2.22 -14.24
C THR A 154 10.99 2.03 -13.25
N THR A 155 11.19 1.21 -12.20
CA THR A 155 10.16 0.99 -11.17
C THR A 155 9.97 2.27 -10.38
N GLU A 156 8.80 2.89 -10.51
CA GLU A 156 8.42 4.05 -9.69
C GLU A 156 8.14 3.66 -8.24
N GLY A 157 8.11 4.67 -7.35
CA GLY A 157 7.92 4.48 -5.91
C GLY A 157 6.58 3.81 -5.52
N THR A 158 5.61 3.75 -6.43
CA THR A 158 4.37 3.01 -6.26
C THR A 158 4.12 2.11 -7.47
N VAL A 159 3.67 0.88 -7.21
CA VAL A 159 3.42 -0.10 -8.29
C VAL A 159 2.28 0.33 -9.22
N THR A 160 1.34 1.11 -8.71
CA THR A 160 0.19 1.65 -9.45
C THR A 160 0.59 2.63 -10.55
N LEU A 161 1.67 3.40 -10.35
CA LEU A 161 2.18 4.32 -11.37
C LEU A 161 2.94 3.60 -12.50
N ASN A 162 3.37 2.36 -12.25
CA ASN A 162 4.11 1.56 -13.23
C ASN A 162 3.20 0.88 -14.27
N LEU A 163 1.87 0.85 -14.08
CA LEU A 163 0.97 0.23 -15.07
C LEU A 163 0.99 1.00 -16.40
N PRO A 164 0.90 0.27 -17.55
CA PRO A 164 0.83 0.89 -18.87
C PRO A 164 -0.42 1.79 -18.94
N LYS A 165 -0.20 3.07 -19.26
CA LYS A 165 -1.25 4.09 -19.36
C LYS A 165 -2.02 4.01 -20.69
N ASP A 166 -1.50 3.27 -21.67
CA ASP A 166 -2.05 3.13 -23.03
C ASP A 166 -3.19 2.09 -23.16
N GLU A 167 -3.45 1.28 -22.13
CA GLU A 167 -4.55 0.27 -22.14
C GLU A 167 -5.73 0.63 -21.21
N MET A 168 -5.80 1.90 -20.76
CA MET A 168 -6.90 2.47 -19.97
C MET A 168 -7.64 3.55 -20.76
#